data_AF-A0A847PDI9-F1
#
_entry.id   AF-A0A847PDI9-F1
#
_cell.length_a   1.000
_cell.length_b   1.000
_cell.length_c   1.000
_cell.angle_alpha   90.00
_cell.angle_beta   90.00
_cell.angle_gamma   90.00
#
_symmetry.space_group_name_H-M   'P 1'
#
loop_
_entity.id
_entity.type
_entity.pdbx_description
1 polymer ?
#
loop_
_entity_poly.entity_id
_entity_poly.type
_entity_poly.pdbx_seq_one_letter_code
_entity_poly.pdbx_strand_id
1 'polypeptide(L)' 'MTTVIRKDGESLEDALRRFKREVSKVGTLREARKREHYEKPSDAKKLKRAEAARKRRSSRRRS' A
#
# COMPACT_ATOMS: atom_id res chain seq x y z
N MET A 1 2.40 -12.15 -1.51
CA MET A 1 2.98 -12.52 -0.20
C MET A 1 4.32 -11.79 -0.07
N THR A 2 4.63 -11.22 1.09
CA THR A 2 5.91 -10.51 1.34
C THR A 2 6.77 -11.34 2.28
N THR A 3 8.02 -11.58 1.91
CA THR A 3 8.98 -12.37 2.70
C THR A 3 10.13 -11.46 3.13
N VAL A 4 10.23 -11.17 4.44
CA VAL A 4 11.33 -10.39 5.00
C VAL A 4 12.24 -11.33 5.77
N ILE A 5 13.46 -11.50 5.28
CA ILE A 5 14.50 -12.31 5.93
C ILE A 5 15.33 -11.39 6.82
N ARG A 6 15.47 -11.76 8.10
CA ARG A 6 16.28 -11.01 9.07
C ARG A 6 17.77 -11.17 8.71
N LYS A 7 18.52 -10.06 8.65
CA LYS A 7 19.98 -10.14 8.45
C LYS A 7 20.69 -10.30 9.79
N ASP A 8 21.82 -10.99 9.77
CA ASP A 8 22.66 -11.17 10.95
C ASP A 8 23.17 -9.80 11.46
N GLY A 9 22.89 -9.52 12.73
CA GLY A 9 23.21 -8.24 13.38
C GLY A 9 22.08 -7.19 13.43
N GLU A 10 20.91 -7.46 12.85
CA GLU A 10 19.78 -6.52 12.92
C GLU A 10 18.94 -6.67 14.20
N SER A 11 18.56 -5.54 14.81
CA SER A 11 17.56 -5.52 15.87
C SER A 11 16.21 -6.03 15.36
N LEU A 12 15.50 -6.79 16.19
CA LEU A 12 14.16 -7.30 15.88
C LEU A 12 13.19 -6.19 15.47
N GLU A 13 13.31 -5.01 16.09
CA GLU A 13 12.46 -3.86 15.78
C GLU A 13 12.64 -3.33 14.35
N ASP A 14 13.88 -3.32 13.84
CA ASP A 14 14.17 -2.85 12.49
C ASP A 14 13.67 -3.82 11.41
N ALA A 15 13.69 -5.13 11.71
CA ALA A 15 13.08 -6.13 10.86
C ALA A 15 11.54 -5.97 10.82
N LEU A 16 10.91 -5.76 11.98
CA LEU A 16 9.47 -5.49 12.07
C LEU A 16 9.06 -4.20 11.35
N ARG A 17 9.89 -3.15 11.44
CA ARG A 17 9.64 -1.87 10.75
C ARG A 17 9.65 -2.04 9.23
N ARG A 18 10.61 -2.79 8.69
CA ARG A 18 10.69 -3.11 7.25
C ARG A 18 9.54 -3.98 6.81
N PHE A 19 9.20 -5.01 7.59
CA PHE A 19 8.04 -5.85 7.33
C PHE A 19 6.74 -5.03 7.24
N LYS A 20 6.47 -4.16 8.22
CA LYS A 20 5.29 -3.28 8.19
C LYS A 20 5.28 -2.37 6.95
N ARG A 21 6.44 -1.86 6.53
CA ARG A 21 6.56 -1.05 5.30
C ARG A 21 6.29 -1.88 4.05
N GLU A 22 6.83 -3.09 3.94
CA GLU A 22 6.60 -3.98 2.81
C GLU A 22 5.15 -4.42 2.69
N VAL A 23 4.51 -4.82 3.79
CA VAL A 23 3.08 -5.16 3.82
C VAL A 23 2.22 -3.98 3.37
N SER A 24 2.57 -2.78 3.84
CA SER A 24 1.88 -1.54 3.43
C SER A 24 2.12 -1.20 1.96
N LYS A 25 3.32 -1.48 1.42
CA LYS A 25 3.70 -1.24 0.02
C LYS A 25 2.99 -2.18 -0.94
N VAL A 26 2.88 -3.47 -0.58
CA VAL A 26 2.17 -4.47 -1.38
C VAL A 26 0.67 -4.18 -1.39
N GLY A 27 0.15 -3.55 -0.34
CA GLY A 27 -1.23 -3.10 -0.32
C GLY A 27 -2.23 -4.25 -0.20
N THR A 28 -1.78 -5.43 0.25
CA THR A 28 -2.60 -6.64 0.43
C THR A 28 -3.82 -6.37 1.30
N LEU A 29 -3.66 -5.60 2.38
CA LEU A 29 -4.76 -5.19 3.25
C LEU A 29 -5.75 -4.23 2.56
N ARG A 30 -5.25 -3.36 1.69
CA ARG A 30 -6.07 -2.42 0.94
C ARG A 30 -6.85 -3.13 -0.18
N GLU A 31 -6.24 -4.13 -0.79
CA GLU A 31 -6.88 -4.97 -1.79
C GLU A 31 -7.93 -5.90 -1.16
N ALA A 32 -7.66 -6.46 0.01
CA ALA A 32 -8.64 -7.23 0.79
C ALA A 32 -9.89 -6.38 1.07
N ARG A 33 -9.73 -5.17 1.63
CA ARG A 33 -10.84 -4.25 1.91
C ARG A 33 -11.66 -3.88 0.67
N LYS A 34 -11.00 -3.78 -0.49
CA LYS A 34 -11.68 -3.47 -1.75
C LYS A 34 -12.50 -4.65 -2.28
N ARG A 35 -12.13 -5.88 -1.90
CA ARG A 35 -12.80 -7.12 -2.32
C ARG A 35 -13.87 -7.61 -1.34
N GLU A 36 -13.97 -7.01 -0.15
CA GLU A 36 -15.00 -7.34 0.85
C GLU A 36 -16.43 -7.05 0.37
N HIS A 37 -16.61 -6.06 -0.50
CA HIS A 37 -17.90 -5.69 -1.05
C HIS A 37 -17.83 -5.53 -2.57
N TYR A 38 -18.90 -5.92 -3.28
CA TYR A 38 -18.99 -5.68 -4.71
C TYR A 38 -19.10 -4.17 -4.99
N GLU A 39 -18.09 -3.62 -5.63
CA GLU A 39 -18.09 -2.25 -6.13
C GLU A 39 -18.47 -2.26 -7.61
N LYS A 40 -19.49 -1.48 -8.00
CA LYS A 40 -19.86 -1.35 -9.41
C LYS A 40 -18.65 -0.85 -10.21
N PRO A 41 -18.42 -1.36 -11.44
CA PRO A 41 -17.24 -1.03 -12.23
C PRO A 41 -17.11 0.48 -12.52
N SER A 42 -18.22 1.21 -12.57
CA SER A 42 -18.26 2.68 -12.70
C SER A 42 -17.68 3.39 -11.48
N ASP A 43 -18.01 2.94 -10.29
CA ASP A 43 -17.56 3.55 -9.02
C ASP A 43 -16.10 3.20 -8.77
N ALA A 44 -15.69 1.96 -9.07
CA ALA A 44 -14.29 1.55 -9.03
C ALA A 44 -13.40 2.39 -9.97
N LYS A 45 -13.91 2.75 -11.16
CA LYS A 45 -13.23 3.65 -12.09
C LYS A 45 -13.13 5.08 -11.54
N LYS A 46 -14.20 5.61 -10.91
CA LYS A 46 -14.19 6.94 -10.27
C LYS A 46 -13.18 6.99 -9.11
N LEU A 47 -13.19 6.01 -8.22
CA LEU A 47 -12.29 5.92 -7.08
C LEU A 47 -10.83 5.84 -7.52
N LYS A 48 -10.52 5.01 -8.54
CA LYS A 48 -9.17 4.88 -9.10
C LYS A 48 -8.66 6.20 -9.71
N ARG A 49 -9.53 6.96 -10.39
CA ARG A 49 -9.19 8.28 -10.95
C ARG A 49 -8.90 9.30 -9.85
N ALA A 50 -9.73 9.34 -8.80
CA ALA A 50 -9.56 10.25 -7.67
C ALA A 50 -8.24 9.99 -6.93
N GLU A 51 -7.89 8.73 -6.67
CA GLU A 51 -6.62 8.38 -6.04
C GLU A 51 -5.40 8.75 -6.88
N ALA A 52 -5.45 8.50 -8.20
CA ALA A 52 -4.37 8.87 -9.10
C ALA A 52 -4.15 10.39 -9.12
N ALA A 53 -5.22 11.18 -9.12
CA ALA A 53 -5.16 12.64 -9.03
C ALA A 53 -4.55 13.09 -7.69
N ARG A 54 -4.95 12.47 -6.57
CA ARG A 54 -4.42 12.78 -5.24
C ARG A 54 -2.92 12.48 -5.15
N LYS A 55 -2.46 11.37 -5.74
CA LYS A 55 -1.05 11.00 -5.82
C LYS A 55 -0.24 11.98 -6.66
N ARG A 56 -0.75 12.41 -7.82
CA ARG A 56 -0.12 13.42 -8.68
C ARG A 56 -0.03 14.79 -8.01
N ARG A 57 -1.05 15.19 -7.25
CA ARG A 57 -1.03 16.45 -6.48
C ARG A 57 -0.02 16.41 -5.36
N SER A 58 0.10 15.27 -4.68
CA SER A 58 1.11 15.03 -3.65
C SER A 58 2.54 15.11 -4.21
N SER A 59 2.80 14.49 -5.37
CA SER A 59 4.13 14.52 -5.99
C SER A 59 4.52 15.94 -6.46
N ARG A 60 3.58 16.70 -7.03
CA ARG A 60 3.81 18.09 -7.46
C ARG A 60 4.00 19.08 -6.30
N ARG A 61 3.56 18.76 -5.09
CA ARG A 61 3.79 19.60 -3.90
C ARG A 61 5.15 19.32 -3.24
N ARG A 62 5.82 18.23 -3.62
CA ARG A 62 7.12 17.82 -3.07
C ARG A 62 8.30 18.24 -3.95
N SER A 63 8.03 18.58 -5.21
CA SER A 63 8.94 19.33 -6.11
C SER A 63 8.84 20.81 -5.83
#